data_AF-A0A4R0KC88-F1
#
_entry.id   AF-A0A4R0KC88-F1
#
_cell.length_a   1.000
_cell.length_b   1.000
_cell.length_c   1.000
_cell.angle_alpha   90.00
_cell.angle_beta   90.00
_cell.angle_gamma   90.00
#
_symmetry.space_group_name_H-M   'P 1'
#
loop_
_entity.id
_entity.type
_entity.pdbx_description
1 polymer ?
#
loop_
_entity_poly.entity_id
_entity_poly.type
_entity_poly.pdbx_seq_one_letter_code
_entity_poly.pdbx_strand_id
1 'polypeptide(L)'
;MVHDRLPQRGDSARRRVLVRARTDRRDRVLQQRVGPVGVRESLPEVHRPGRHRERRHLGEDRRPEPVQPHSVFAHAPDPNPVTRQDRGVRNDERLTLLANAVHITQAIVDHITPADLTRPTPCGEYDVRRLLEHLIGWHQVFAACAVGHEPPFADGSPTYTLTDDPARDLREAELVANLGQAPATIDMPYRGETPVEHLIEELVAETVIHTWDLATGLGHSIRYDDATVALAHAGLTRMLAESFAEEGFRPPTDLTASTEFERLLVRSGR
;
A
#
# COMPACT_ATOMS: atom_id res chain seq x y z
N MET A 1 69.51 -4.96 -36.51
CA MET A 1 68.60 -4.75 -35.36
C MET A 1 67.20 -4.58 -35.95
N VAL A 2 66.42 -5.66 -36.14
CA VAL A 2 65.42 -6.25 -35.20
C VAL A 2 64.24 -5.29 -34.98
N HIS A 3 62.95 -5.59 -35.12
CA HIS A 3 62.11 -6.67 -35.70
C HIS A 3 60.65 -6.16 -35.65
N ASP A 4 59.75 -6.86 -36.35
CA ASP A 4 58.28 -6.86 -36.30
C ASP A 4 57.57 -6.30 -35.06
N ARG A 5 56.40 -5.67 -35.28
CA ARG A 5 55.33 -5.56 -34.27
C ARG A 5 53.98 -6.00 -34.86
N LEU A 6 53.52 -7.17 -34.41
CA LEU A 6 52.13 -7.62 -34.41
C LEU A 6 51.49 -7.37 -33.02
N PRO A 7 50.14 -7.46 -32.90
CA PRO A 7 49.34 -6.72 -31.93
C PRO A 7 49.08 -7.50 -30.62
N GLN A 8 48.71 -6.79 -29.54
CA GLN A 8 48.29 -7.41 -28.28
C GLN A 8 46.91 -6.91 -27.82
N ARG A 9 46.00 -7.89 -27.65
CA ARG A 9 44.80 -7.85 -26.82
C ARG A 9 45.18 -7.93 -25.33
N GLY A 10 44.33 -7.39 -24.46
CA GLY A 10 44.34 -7.62 -23.00
C GLY A 10 43.39 -6.63 -22.34
N ASP A 11 42.12 -6.95 -22.17
CA ASP A 11 41.54 -7.73 -21.05
C ASP A 11 41.72 -7.00 -19.70
N SER A 12 40.71 -6.18 -19.36
CA SER A 12 40.62 -5.42 -18.12
C SER A 12 40.11 -6.31 -16.99
N ALA A 13 41.08 -6.84 -16.23
CA ALA A 13 40.88 -7.66 -15.05
C ALA A 13 40.02 -6.97 -13.97
N ARG A 14 39.01 -7.73 -13.49
CA ARG A 14 38.16 -7.44 -12.34
C ARG A 14 38.99 -7.41 -11.05
N ARG A 15 38.95 -6.30 -10.31
CA ARG A 15 39.54 -6.17 -8.96
C ARG A 15 38.71 -6.99 -7.96
N ARG A 16 39.33 -7.99 -7.32
CA ARG A 16 38.78 -8.69 -6.14
C ARG A 16 39.45 -8.16 -4.88
N VAL A 17 38.65 -7.85 -3.86
CA VAL A 17 39.11 -7.50 -2.51
C VAL A 17 39.38 -8.78 -1.72
N LEU A 18 40.56 -8.87 -1.12
CA LEU A 18 41.01 -9.99 -0.30
C LEU A 18 40.73 -9.68 1.18
N VAL A 19 39.71 -10.29 1.78
CA VAL A 19 39.53 -10.25 3.24
C VAL A 19 40.27 -11.44 3.86
N ARG A 20 41.27 -11.12 4.70
CA ARG A 20 42.09 -12.09 5.44
C ARG A 20 41.33 -12.53 6.70
N ALA A 21 40.89 -13.78 6.77
CA ALA A 21 40.44 -14.40 8.02
C ALA A 21 41.66 -14.85 8.84
N ARG A 22 41.73 -14.45 10.12
CA ARG A 22 42.68 -15.03 11.09
C ARG A 22 42.09 -16.32 11.66
N THR A 23 42.91 -17.36 11.65
CA THR A 23 42.68 -18.64 12.33
C THR A 23 43.18 -18.56 13.76
N ASP A 24 42.38 -19.01 14.74
CA ASP A 24 42.93 -19.85 15.80
C ASP A 24 41.96 -20.97 16.24
N ARG A 25 42.58 -22.09 16.61
CA ARG A 25 42.10 -23.47 16.62
C ARG A 25 41.22 -23.81 17.83
N ARG A 26 40.23 -24.72 17.61
CA ARG A 26 40.15 -26.07 18.19
C ARG A 26 38.88 -26.83 17.75
N ASP A 27 39.10 -27.83 16.89
CA ASP A 27 38.57 -29.21 16.89
C ASP A 27 37.10 -29.51 17.27
N ARG A 28 36.24 -29.81 16.28
CA ARG A 28 35.87 -31.19 15.86
C ARG A 28 34.69 -31.22 14.86
N VAL A 29 35.03 -31.64 13.63
CA VAL A 29 34.31 -32.57 12.72
C VAL A 29 32.78 -32.44 12.54
N LEU A 30 32.36 -31.94 11.36
CA LEU A 30 31.27 -32.52 10.55
C LEU A 30 31.41 -32.07 9.08
N GLN A 31 31.26 -33.04 8.17
CA GLN A 31 31.69 -32.97 6.76
C GLN A 31 30.78 -32.08 5.89
N GLN A 32 31.41 -31.22 5.09
CA GLN A 32 30.77 -30.49 4.00
C GLN A 32 30.59 -31.39 2.76
N ARG A 33 29.42 -31.32 2.14
CA ARG A 33 29.21 -31.60 0.70
C ARG A 33 28.48 -30.41 0.09
N VAL A 34 29.21 -29.57 -0.64
CA VAL A 34 28.64 -28.58 -1.56
C VAL A 34 29.07 -28.99 -2.96
N GLY A 35 28.10 -29.44 -3.76
CA GLY A 35 28.25 -29.62 -5.21
C GLY A 35 27.57 -28.45 -5.94
N PRO A 36 28.02 -28.08 -7.15
CA PRO A 36 27.44 -26.98 -7.92
C PRO A 36 26.07 -27.35 -8.49
N VAL A 37 25.08 -26.49 -8.30
CA VAL A 37 23.74 -26.61 -8.91
C VAL A 37 23.76 -25.94 -10.27
N GLY A 38 23.56 -26.73 -11.32
CA GLY A 38 23.41 -26.27 -12.70
C GLY A 38 21.98 -25.81 -12.99
N VAL A 39 21.86 -24.64 -13.60
CA VAL A 39 20.61 -24.10 -14.14
C VAL A 39 20.26 -24.84 -15.43
N ARG A 40 19.07 -25.46 -15.49
CA ARG A 40 18.48 -26.04 -16.71
C ARG A 40 17.09 -25.45 -16.93
N GLU A 41 17.02 -24.66 -18.00
CA GLU A 41 15.98 -24.56 -19.05
C GLU A 41 14.49 -24.86 -18.76
N SER A 42 13.68 -23.86 -19.14
CA SER A 42 12.37 -23.84 -19.83
C SER A 42 11.26 -24.82 -19.42
N LEU A 43 10.16 -24.22 -18.92
CA LEU A 43 8.84 -24.83 -18.74
C LEU A 43 8.17 -25.14 -20.10
N PRO A 44 7.48 -26.30 -20.24
CA PRO A 44 6.76 -26.64 -21.46
C PRO A 44 5.31 -26.11 -21.49
N GLU A 45 4.87 -25.93 -22.74
CA GLU A 45 3.54 -25.57 -23.22
C GLU A 45 2.38 -26.36 -22.57
N VAL A 46 1.29 -25.66 -22.25
CA VAL A 46 0.01 -26.29 -21.88
C VAL A 46 -0.87 -26.41 -23.13
N HIS A 47 -1.09 -27.65 -23.55
CA HIS A 47 -1.99 -28.03 -24.63
C HIS A 47 -3.44 -28.16 -24.12
N ARG A 48 -4.39 -27.55 -24.85
CA ARG A 48 -5.84 -27.73 -24.67
C ARG A 48 -6.32 -29.08 -25.21
N PRO A 49 -7.36 -29.66 -24.62
CA PRO A 49 -8.57 -30.05 -25.36
C PRO A 49 -9.83 -29.56 -24.62
N GLY A 50 -11.00 -29.29 -25.21
CA GLY A 50 -11.70 -29.98 -26.29
C GLY A 50 -13.06 -30.47 -25.73
N ARG A 51 -14.16 -29.92 -26.25
CA ARG A 51 -15.57 -30.01 -25.79
C ARG A 51 -16.19 -31.42 -25.90
N HIS A 52 -17.16 -31.80 -25.04
CA HIS A 52 -18.61 -31.92 -25.34
C HIS A 52 -19.44 -32.73 -24.30
N ARG A 53 -20.63 -32.17 -23.95
CA ARG A 53 -21.95 -32.83 -23.68
C ARG A 53 -22.09 -33.77 -22.46
N GLU A 54 -23.21 -33.88 -21.73
CA GLU A 54 -24.55 -33.26 -21.74
C GLU A 54 -25.25 -33.58 -20.39
N ARG A 55 -26.06 -32.63 -19.92
CA ARG A 55 -27.30 -32.69 -19.09
C ARG A 55 -27.60 -33.92 -18.21
N ARG A 56 -27.93 -33.66 -16.94
CA ARG A 56 -29.12 -34.19 -16.24
C ARG A 56 -29.55 -33.26 -15.10
N HIS A 57 -30.87 -33.06 -15.00
CA HIS A 57 -31.59 -32.31 -13.98
C HIS A 57 -31.74 -33.10 -12.68
N LEU A 58 -31.74 -32.39 -11.54
CA LEU A 58 -32.39 -32.65 -10.24
C LEU A 58 -32.04 -31.38 -9.43
N GLY A 59 -32.95 -30.50 -9.01
CA GLY A 59 -34.10 -30.67 -8.11
C GLY A 59 -33.96 -29.54 -7.08
N GLU A 60 -34.94 -28.64 -7.05
CA GLU A 60 -35.00 -27.43 -6.20
C GLU A 60 -35.06 -27.77 -4.71
N ASP A 61 -34.40 -26.95 -3.87
CA ASP A 61 -34.92 -26.41 -2.60
C ASP A 61 -33.77 -25.95 -1.70
N ARG A 62 -33.40 -24.66 -1.78
CA ARG A 62 -32.85 -23.91 -0.64
C ARG A 62 -33.39 -22.49 -0.67
N ARG A 63 -34.23 -22.19 0.32
CA ARG A 63 -34.67 -20.84 0.68
C ARG A 63 -33.45 -19.98 1.03
N PRO A 64 -33.40 -18.70 0.65
CA PRO A 64 -32.34 -17.81 1.12
C PRO A 64 -32.59 -17.46 2.60
N GLU A 65 -31.56 -17.67 3.42
CA GLU A 65 -31.48 -17.08 4.77
C GLU A 65 -31.39 -15.54 4.67
N PRO A 66 -31.84 -14.81 5.70
CA PRO A 66 -31.79 -13.35 5.67
C PRO A 66 -30.33 -12.88 5.71
N VAL A 67 -29.91 -12.20 4.63
CA VAL A 67 -28.66 -11.44 4.60
C VAL A 67 -28.76 -10.32 5.64
N GLN A 68 -27.84 -10.31 6.60
CA GLN A 68 -27.74 -9.21 7.56
C GLN A 68 -27.49 -7.90 6.82
N PRO A 69 -28.07 -6.77 7.25
CA PRO A 69 -27.91 -5.51 6.56
C PRO A 69 -26.42 -5.13 6.48
N HIS A 70 -25.92 -4.96 5.26
CA HIS A 70 -24.59 -4.42 5.03
C HIS A 70 -24.56 -2.98 5.56
N SER A 71 -23.79 -2.73 6.62
CA SER A 71 -23.52 -1.36 7.05
C SER A 71 -22.81 -0.63 5.92
N VAL A 72 -23.41 0.48 5.48
CA VAL A 72 -22.81 1.42 4.53
C VAL A 72 -22.29 2.60 5.34
N PHE A 73 -20.97 2.80 5.32
CA PHE A 73 -20.37 3.98 5.93
C PHE A 73 -20.19 5.04 4.84
N ALA A 74 -20.81 6.20 5.05
CA ALA A 74 -20.75 7.33 4.13
C ALA A 74 -20.89 8.63 4.93
N HIS A 75 -20.19 9.67 4.50
CA HIS A 75 -20.45 11.04 4.94
C HIS A 75 -21.49 11.69 4.02
N ALA A 76 -22.39 12.53 4.58
CA ALA A 76 -23.39 13.26 3.80
C ALA A 76 -22.74 14.48 3.13
N PRO A 77 -23.11 14.82 1.88
CA PRO A 77 -22.56 16.01 1.21
C PRO A 77 -23.09 17.30 1.82
N ASP A 78 -22.23 18.33 1.90
CA ASP A 78 -22.57 19.70 2.29
C ASP A 78 -23.51 20.33 1.22
N PRO A 79 -24.68 20.88 1.59
CA PRO A 79 -25.70 21.31 0.62
C PRO A 79 -25.40 22.63 -0.13
N ASN A 80 -24.26 23.29 0.06
CA ASN A 80 -23.98 24.59 -0.57
C ASN A 80 -22.82 24.58 -1.58
N PRO A 81 -23.08 24.69 -2.90
CA PRO A 81 -22.02 24.87 -3.87
C PRO A 81 -21.60 26.35 -3.90
N VAL A 82 -20.42 26.66 -3.37
CA VAL A 82 -19.77 27.96 -3.61
C VAL A 82 -19.06 27.92 -4.96
N THR A 83 -19.40 28.86 -5.84
CA THR A 83 -18.80 29.05 -7.16
C THR A 83 -17.28 29.26 -7.06
N ARG A 84 -16.48 28.29 -7.53
CA ARG A 84 -15.01 28.31 -7.45
C ARG A 84 -14.40 28.90 -8.73
N GLN A 85 -13.73 30.04 -8.56
CA GLN A 85 -12.79 30.59 -9.54
C GLN A 85 -11.50 29.75 -9.50
N ASP A 86 -10.95 29.43 -10.67
CA ASP A 86 -9.81 28.52 -10.89
C ASP A 86 -8.53 28.94 -10.13
N ARG A 87 -8.50 28.57 -8.85
CA ARG A 87 -7.31 28.44 -8.02
C ARG A 87 -7.34 26.98 -7.57
N GLY A 88 -6.21 26.28 -7.65
CA GLY A 88 -6.10 24.90 -7.21
C GLY A 88 -6.71 24.70 -5.81
N VAL A 89 -7.14 23.47 -5.51
CA VAL A 89 -7.67 23.09 -4.20
C VAL A 89 -6.78 23.70 -3.11
N ARG A 90 -7.36 24.34 -2.11
CA ARG A 90 -6.57 24.95 -1.02
C ARG A 90 -6.22 23.89 0.04
N ASN A 91 -5.19 24.11 0.85
CA ASN A 91 -4.78 23.12 1.85
C ASN A 91 -5.85 22.87 2.93
N ASP A 92 -6.64 23.87 3.29
CA ASP A 92 -7.82 23.71 4.17
C ASP A 92 -8.87 22.76 3.58
N GLU A 93 -9.11 22.87 2.26
CA GLU A 93 -10.01 21.97 1.54
C GLU A 93 -9.44 20.54 1.48
N ARG A 94 -8.13 20.38 1.18
CA ARG A 94 -7.48 19.06 1.19
C ARG A 94 -7.53 18.39 2.57
N LEU A 95 -7.25 19.14 3.63
CA LEU A 95 -7.30 18.64 5.00
C LEU A 95 -8.72 18.22 5.40
N THR A 96 -9.74 18.93 4.93
CA THR A 96 -11.14 18.54 5.14
C THR A 96 -11.44 17.18 4.49
N LEU A 97 -10.97 16.97 3.25
CA LEU A 97 -11.15 15.68 2.55
C LEU A 97 -10.38 14.54 3.24
N LEU A 98 -9.15 14.80 3.72
CA LEU A 98 -8.40 13.83 4.53
C LEU A 98 -9.13 13.51 5.84
N ALA A 99 -9.68 14.51 6.53
CA ALA A 99 -10.44 14.33 7.76
C ALA A 99 -11.68 13.45 7.54
N ASN A 100 -12.40 13.64 6.45
CA ASN A 100 -13.53 12.80 6.07
C ASN A 100 -13.10 11.35 5.82
N ALA A 101 -11.96 11.15 5.14
CA ALA A 101 -11.43 9.82 4.88
C ALA A 101 -11.06 9.10 6.19
N VAL A 102 -10.32 9.77 7.09
CA VAL A 102 -9.95 9.25 8.41
C VAL A 102 -11.18 8.98 9.27
N HIS A 103 -12.23 9.81 9.20
CA HIS A 103 -13.47 9.59 9.92
C HIS A 103 -14.19 8.29 9.48
N ILE A 104 -14.22 8.02 8.18
CA ILE A 104 -14.77 6.75 7.65
C ILE A 104 -13.90 5.57 8.09
N THR A 105 -12.57 5.71 8.08
CA THR A 105 -11.65 4.71 8.64
C THR A 105 -11.99 4.42 10.11
N GLN A 106 -12.12 5.46 10.93
CA GLN A 106 -12.43 5.34 12.35
C GLN A 106 -13.74 4.56 12.57
N ALA A 107 -14.78 4.87 11.81
CA ALA A 107 -16.06 4.18 11.92
C ALA A 107 -15.96 2.68 11.60
N ILE A 108 -15.06 2.27 10.70
CA ILE A 108 -14.78 0.85 10.45
C ILE A 108 -13.99 0.25 11.63
N VAL A 109 -12.94 0.92 12.09
CA VAL A 109 -12.04 0.42 13.15
C VAL A 109 -12.77 0.26 14.49
N ASP A 110 -13.73 1.14 14.80
CA ASP A 110 -14.54 1.08 16.02
C ASP A 110 -15.35 -0.23 16.15
N HIS A 111 -15.52 -0.99 15.06
CA HIS A 111 -16.27 -2.25 15.04
C HIS A 111 -15.39 -3.50 14.92
N ILE A 112 -14.07 -3.35 14.83
CA ILE A 112 -13.15 -4.49 14.66
C ILE A 112 -13.05 -5.28 15.97
N THR A 113 -13.23 -6.60 15.86
CA THR A 113 -13.01 -7.52 16.98
C THR A 113 -11.67 -8.25 16.84
N PRO A 114 -11.14 -8.86 17.92
CA PRO A 114 -9.94 -9.68 17.82
C PRO A 114 -10.02 -10.83 16.81
N ALA A 115 -11.23 -11.35 16.55
CA ALA A 115 -11.45 -12.42 15.58
C ALA A 115 -11.34 -11.94 14.13
N ASP A 116 -11.52 -10.64 13.88
CA ASP A 116 -11.43 -10.07 12.54
C ASP A 116 -9.99 -9.84 12.09
N LEU A 117 -9.05 -9.75 13.03
CA LEU A 117 -7.66 -9.34 12.78
C LEU A 117 -6.91 -10.26 11.81
N THR A 118 -7.29 -11.54 11.71
CA THR A 118 -6.67 -12.51 10.80
C THR A 118 -7.42 -12.66 9.47
N ARG A 119 -8.46 -11.87 9.23
CA ARG A 119 -9.22 -11.94 7.97
C ARG A 119 -8.36 -11.40 6.82
N PRO A 120 -8.39 -12.05 5.64
CA PRO A 120 -7.69 -11.55 4.47
C PRO A 120 -8.31 -10.23 3.99
N THR A 121 -7.50 -9.39 3.35
CA THR A 121 -7.96 -8.18 2.65
C THR A 121 -7.69 -8.29 1.14
N PRO A 122 -8.32 -7.44 0.31
CA PRO A 122 -7.98 -7.35 -1.11
C PRO A 122 -6.53 -6.92 -1.38
N CYS A 123 -5.90 -6.22 -0.43
CA CYS A 123 -4.46 -5.99 -0.42
C CYS A 123 -3.77 -7.31 -0.06
N GLY A 124 -3.40 -8.10 -1.08
CA GLY A 124 -3.01 -9.51 -0.91
C GLY A 124 -1.81 -9.79 0.01
N GLU A 125 -1.06 -8.77 0.41
CA GLU A 125 0.05 -8.88 1.37
C GLU A 125 -0.42 -8.72 2.83
N TYR A 126 -1.59 -8.14 3.07
CA TYR A 126 -2.07 -7.77 4.39
C TYR A 126 -3.36 -8.49 4.77
N ASP A 127 -3.35 -9.10 5.95
CA ASP A 127 -4.57 -9.33 6.73
C ASP A 127 -5.01 -8.02 7.41
N VAL A 128 -6.17 -8.03 8.07
CA VAL A 128 -6.72 -6.85 8.76
C VAL A 128 -5.70 -6.27 9.77
N ARG A 129 -5.00 -7.12 10.53
CA ARG A 129 -3.99 -6.66 11.49
C ARG A 129 -2.85 -5.90 10.81
N ARG A 130 -2.24 -6.49 9.79
CA ARG A 130 -1.12 -5.87 9.05
C ARG A 130 -1.56 -4.57 8.37
N LEU A 131 -2.77 -4.52 7.83
CA LEU A 131 -3.32 -3.32 7.22
C LEU A 131 -3.53 -2.19 8.22
N LEU A 132 -4.04 -2.49 9.43
CA LEU A 132 -4.18 -1.50 10.51
C LEU A 132 -2.83 -0.98 10.99
N GLU A 133 -1.85 -1.87 11.16
CA GLU A 133 -0.49 -1.49 11.54
C GLU A 133 0.15 -0.57 10.51
N HIS A 134 -0.01 -0.89 9.23
CA HIS A 134 0.47 -0.07 8.14
C HIS A 134 -0.18 1.32 8.14
N LEU A 135 -1.51 1.37 8.19
CA LEU A 135 -2.26 2.63 8.07
C LEU A 135 -2.01 3.55 9.27
N ILE A 136 -2.16 3.04 10.50
CA ILE A 136 -1.93 3.81 11.73
C ILE A 136 -0.46 4.19 11.85
N GLY A 137 0.46 3.28 11.50
CA GLY A 137 1.90 3.55 11.54
C GLY A 137 2.29 4.72 10.64
N TRP A 138 1.80 4.76 9.40
CA TRP A 138 2.04 5.90 8.53
C TRP A 138 1.39 7.18 9.06
N HIS A 139 0.16 7.13 9.56
CA HIS A 139 -0.47 8.29 10.19
C HIS A 139 0.39 8.88 11.32
N GLN A 140 0.97 8.04 12.18
CA GLN A 140 1.88 8.47 13.24
C GLN A 140 3.18 9.08 12.70
N VAL A 141 3.78 8.50 11.65
CA VAL A 141 4.97 9.06 10.99
C VAL A 141 4.70 10.45 10.43
N PHE A 142 3.65 10.61 9.63
CA PHE A 142 3.30 11.92 9.04
C PHE A 142 2.93 12.95 10.12
N ALA A 143 2.19 12.54 11.15
CA ALA A 143 1.82 13.43 12.24
C ALA A 143 3.05 13.93 13.03
N ALA A 144 4.02 13.06 13.31
CA ALA A 144 5.26 13.43 14.00
C ALA A 144 6.11 14.39 13.14
N CYS A 145 6.32 14.06 11.86
CA CYS A 145 7.07 14.90 10.94
C CYS A 145 6.42 16.29 10.77
N ALA A 146 5.09 16.39 10.74
CA ALA A 146 4.36 17.65 10.60
C ALA A 146 4.65 18.67 11.71
N VAL A 147 4.98 18.21 12.91
CA VAL A 147 5.33 19.07 14.06
C VAL A 147 6.83 19.05 14.39
N GLY A 148 7.66 18.45 13.53
CA GLY A 148 9.10 18.40 13.71
C GLY A 148 9.59 17.46 14.83
N HIS A 149 8.79 16.45 15.16
CA HIS A 149 9.20 15.38 16.09
C HIS A 149 9.88 14.23 15.35
N GLU A 150 10.70 13.47 16.09
CA GLU A 150 11.26 12.22 15.58
C GLU A 150 10.13 11.22 15.26
N PRO A 151 9.98 10.75 14.01
CA PRO A 151 8.92 9.84 13.65
C PRO A 151 9.23 8.40 14.13
N PRO A 152 8.20 7.59 14.43
CA PRO A 152 8.37 6.17 14.74
C PRO A 152 8.66 5.35 13.47
N PHE A 153 9.84 5.54 12.89
CA PHE A 153 10.25 5.00 11.59
C PHE A 153 11.60 4.29 11.67
N ALA A 154 11.71 3.09 11.10
CA ALA A 154 12.96 2.34 11.01
C ALA A 154 12.94 1.43 9.79
N ASP A 155 14.12 1.18 9.20
CA ASP A 155 14.31 0.24 8.09
C ASP A 155 13.36 0.43 6.90
N GLY A 156 12.96 1.68 6.63
CA GLY A 156 12.08 2.01 5.50
C GLY A 156 10.58 1.93 5.79
N SER A 157 10.16 1.63 7.03
CA SER A 157 8.76 1.41 7.40
C SER A 157 8.40 2.06 8.75
N PRO A 158 7.12 2.38 8.99
CA PRO A 158 6.64 2.66 10.34
C PRO A 158 6.92 1.48 11.28
N THR A 159 7.21 1.80 12.54
CA THR A 159 7.53 0.84 13.61
C THR A 159 6.33 0.50 14.51
N TYR A 160 5.17 1.06 14.20
CA TYR A 160 3.95 0.84 14.96
C TYR A 160 3.54 -0.64 14.96
N THR A 161 3.11 -1.13 16.12
CA THR A 161 2.57 -2.47 16.32
C THR A 161 1.20 -2.34 16.96
N LEU A 162 0.22 -3.09 16.48
CA LEU A 162 -1.17 -2.96 16.91
C LEU A 162 -1.30 -3.23 18.41
N THR A 163 -1.95 -2.32 19.14
CA THR A 163 -2.33 -2.56 20.53
C THR A 163 -3.66 -3.32 20.63
N ASP A 164 -4.16 -3.48 21.85
CA ASP A 164 -5.49 -4.04 22.12
C ASP A 164 -6.64 -3.04 21.83
N ASP A 165 -6.33 -1.77 21.52
CA ASP A 165 -7.31 -0.72 21.20
C ASP A 165 -6.89 0.08 19.94
N PRO A 166 -6.94 -0.53 18.75
CA PRO A 166 -6.53 0.14 17.51
C PRO A 166 -7.40 1.35 17.17
N ALA A 167 -8.64 1.39 17.67
CA ALA A 167 -9.54 2.52 17.51
C ALA A 167 -9.02 3.76 18.25
N ARG A 168 -8.48 3.57 19.46
CA ARG A 168 -7.78 4.63 20.18
C ARG A 168 -6.52 5.06 19.47
N ASP A 169 -5.69 4.11 19.05
CA ASP A 169 -4.40 4.41 18.43
C ASP A 169 -4.57 5.24 17.14
N LEU A 170 -5.62 4.96 16.35
CA LEU A 170 -5.97 5.77 15.17
C LEU A 170 -6.39 7.21 15.55
N ARG A 171 -7.20 7.38 16.61
CA ARG A 171 -7.58 8.72 17.11
C ARG A 171 -6.39 9.51 17.63
N GLU A 172 -5.52 8.85 18.38
CA GLU A 172 -4.35 9.46 19.04
C GLU A 172 -3.19 9.72 18.07
N ALA A 173 -3.26 9.25 16.82
CA ALA A 173 -2.29 9.61 15.78
C ALA A 173 -2.33 11.11 15.41
N GLU A 174 -3.43 11.82 15.67
CA GLU A 174 -3.58 13.28 15.48
C GLU A 174 -3.19 13.82 14.08
N LEU A 175 -3.22 12.96 13.05
CA LEU A 175 -2.73 13.24 11.70
C LEU A 175 -3.22 14.57 11.12
N VAL A 176 -4.55 14.76 11.09
CA VAL A 176 -5.17 15.94 10.49
C VAL A 176 -4.83 17.21 11.26
N ALA A 177 -4.83 17.14 12.59
CA ALA A 177 -4.54 18.27 13.45
C ALA A 177 -3.09 18.75 13.26
N ASN A 178 -2.14 17.81 13.24
CA ASN A 178 -0.72 18.10 13.10
C ASN A 178 -0.38 18.61 11.70
N LEU A 179 -0.95 18.01 10.65
CA LEU A 179 -0.80 18.53 9.28
C LEU A 179 -1.39 19.93 9.10
N GLY A 180 -2.46 20.27 9.85
CA GLY A 180 -3.04 21.60 9.86
C GLY A 180 -2.13 22.69 10.44
N GLN A 181 -1.11 22.31 11.22
CA GLN A 181 -0.10 23.21 11.78
C GLN A 181 1.25 23.13 11.07
N ALA A 182 1.36 22.28 10.05
CA ALA A 182 2.63 22.02 9.39
C ALA A 182 3.16 23.26 8.64
N PRO A 183 4.49 23.43 8.57
CA PRO A 183 5.11 24.37 7.63
C PRO A 183 4.80 24.01 6.17
N ALA A 184 5.17 24.86 5.21
CA ALA A 184 4.92 24.59 3.78
C ALA A 184 5.62 23.30 3.28
N THR A 185 6.74 22.92 3.91
CA THR A 185 7.53 21.72 3.60
C THR A 185 7.87 20.98 4.87
N ILE A 186 7.76 19.66 4.85
CA ILE A 186 8.14 18.75 5.94
C ILE A 186 9.30 17.86 5.48
N ASP A 187 10.27 17.59 6.36
CA ASP A 187 11.33 16.62 6.09
C ASP A 187 10.84 15.19 6.36
N MET A 188 10.77 14.36 5.32
CA MET A 188 10.31 12.97 5.40
C MET A 188 11.51 12.01 5.48
N PRO A 189 11.53 11.05 6.41
CA PRO A 189 12.73 10.22 6.68
C PRO A 189 13.16 9.34 5.49
N TYR A 190 12.28 9.10 4.52
CA TYR A 190 12.53 8.25 3.35
C TYR A 190 12.80 9.04 2.05
N ARG A 191 12.53 10.35 2.00
CA ARG A 191 12.67 11.14 0.75
C ARG A 191 13.10 12.60 0.92
N GLY A 192 13.30 13.07 2.15
CA GLY A 192 13.71 14.44 2.46
C GLY A 192 12.57 15.46 2.42
N GLU A 193 12.93 16.74 2.23
CA GLU A 193 12.00 17.87 2.18
C GLU A 193 10.91 17.68 1.11
N THR A 194 9.66 17.66 1.54
CA THR A 194 8.48 17.44 0.70
C THR A 194 7.42 18.53 0.96
N PRO A 195 6.80 19.12 -0.07
CA PRO A 195 5.67 20.04 0.11
C PRO A 195 4.48 19.37 0.80
N VAL A 196 3.85 20.06 1.75
CA VAL A 196 2.74 19.51 2.54
C VAL A 196 1.50 19.21 1.71
N GLU A 197 1.22 19.99 0.68
CA GLU A 197 0.12 19.72 -0.23
C GLU A 197 0.25 18.37 -0.93
N HIS A 198 1.47 17.96 -1.27
CA HIS A 198 1.74 16.65 -1.89
C HIS A 198 1.53 15.51 -0.89
N LEU A 199 2.00 15.70 0.34
CA LEU A 199 1.81 14.73 1.43
C LEU A 199 0.33 14.49 1.72
N ILE A 200 -0.48 15.56 1.77
CA ILE A 200 -1.92 15.44 2.02
C ILE A 200 -2.61 14.71 0.86
N GLU A 201 -2.26 15.01 -0.38
CA GLU A 201 -2.81 14.31 -1.56
C GLU A 201 -2.52 12.80 -1.51
N GLU A 202 -1.28 12.43 -1.24
CA GLU A 202 -0.85 11.03 -1.09
C GLU A 202 -1.57 10.34 0.08
N LEU A 203 -1.67 11.00 1.23
CA LEU A 203 -2.39 10.48 2.41
C LEU A 203 -3.88 10.26 2.16
N VAL A 204 -4.53 11.11 1.35
CA VAL A 204 -5.92 10.90 0.95
C VAL A 204 -6.03 9.64 0.11
N ALA A 205 -5.13 9.42 -0.85
CA ALA A 205 -5.12 8.21 -1.67
C ALA A 205 -4.92 6.95 -0.82
N GLU A 206 -3.87 6.94 0.00
CA GLU A 206 -3.55 5.85 0.93
C GLU A 206 -4.73 5.52 1.85
N THR A 207 -5.29 6.53 2.50
CA THR A 207 -6.39 6.34 3.46
C THR A 207 -7.65 5.83 2.76
N VAL A 208 -8.01 6.37 1.59
CA VAL A 208 -9.20 5.94 0.83
C VAL A 208 -9.08 4.50 0.35
N ILE A 209 -7.95 4.14 -0.27
CA ILE A 209 -7.73 2.80 -0.82
C ILE A 209 -7.67 1.76 0.31
N HIS A 210 -6.91 2.02 1.36
CA HIS A 210 -6.75 1.07 2.46
C HIS A 210 -7.97 0.99 3.39
N THR A 211 -8.77 2.04 3.51
CA THR A 211 -10.08 1.92 4.18
C THR A 211 -11.04 1.05 3.37
N TRP A 212 -10.97 1.08 2.04
CA TRP A 212 -11.73 0.16 1.20
C TRP A 212 -11.27 -1.29 1.35
N ASP A 213 -9.95 -1.52 1.39
CA ASP A 213 -9.39 -2.86 1.65
C ASP A 213 -9.88 -3.42 2.98
N LEU A 214 -9.84 -2.59 4.02
CA LEU A 214 -10.28 -2.93 5.37
C LEU A 214 -11.78 -3.25 5.40
N ALA A 215 -12.61 -2.34 4.88
CA ALA A 215 -14.05 -2.53 4.81
C ALA A 215 -14.41 -3.81 4.05
N THR A 216 -13.77 -4.06 2.91
CA THR A 216 -14.02 -5.23 2.07
C THR A 216 -13.62 -6.53 2.78
N GLY A 217 -12.44 -6.56 3.42
CA GLY A 217 -12.00 -7.72 4.23
C GLY A 217 -12.96 -8.04 5.38
N LEU A 218 -13.61 -7.01 5.92
CA LEU A 218 -14.63 -7.12 6.98
C LEU A 218 -16.05 -7.41 6.46
N GLY A 219 -16.29 -7.32 5.15
CA GLY A 219 -17.61 -7.54 4.54
C GLY A 219 -18.53 -6.31 4.61
N HIS A 220 -17.96 -5.13 4.78
CA HIS A 220 -18.63 -3.84 4.73
C HIS A 220 -18.48 -3.18 3.37
N SER A 221 -19.30 -2.15 3.15
CA SER A 221 -19.21 -1.29 1.98
C SER A 221 -19.08 0.16 2.42
N ILE A 222 -18.31 0.94 1.66
CA ILE A 222 -18.06 2.35 1.95
C ILE A 222 -18.25 3.18 0.69
N ARG A 223 -18.50 4.47 0.87
CA ARG A 223 -18.57 5.44 -0.22
C ARG A 223 -17.89 6.74 0.18
N TYR A 224 -17.23 7.34 -0.79
CA TYR A 224 -16.63 8.67 -0.70
C TYR A 224 -17.35 9.63 -1.63
N ASP A 225 -17.33 10.92 -1.30
CA ASP A 225 -17.78 11.96 -2.21
C ASP A 225 -16.81 12.14 -3.39
N ASP A 226 -17.30 12.71 -4.49
CA ASP A 226 -16.54 12.86 -5.73
C ASP A 226 -15.26 13.69 -5.55
N ALA A 227 -15.25 14.66 -4.63
CA ALA A 227 -14.06 15.50 -4.39
C ALA A 227 -12.98 14.71 -3.67
N THR A 228 -13.34 13.88 -2.68
CA THR A 228 -12.42 12.95 -2.02
C THR A 228 -11.83 11.95 -3.03
N VAL A 229 -12.66 11.37 -3.90
CA VAL A 229 -12.20 10.42 -4.94
C VAL A 229 -11.28 11.11 -5.95
N ALA A 230 -11.60 12.32 -6.39
CA ALA A 230 -10.77 13.09 -7.30
C ALA A 230 -9.40 13.44 -6.69
N LEU A 231 -9.36 13.80 -5.40
CA LEU A 231 -8.11 14.09 -4.70
C LEU A 231 -7.27 12.82 -4.49
N ALA A 232 -7.91 11.69 -4.15
CA ALA A 232 -7.25 10.40 -4.09
C ALA A 232 -6.64 9.99 -5.44
N HIS A 233 -7.30 10.33 -6.55
CA HIS A 233 -6.71 10.14 -7.88
C HIS A 233 -5.46 11.00 -8.11
N ALA A 234 -5.44 12.25 -7.64
CA ALA A 234 -4.25 13.08 -7.72
C ALA A 234 -3.10 12.47 -6.89
N GLY A 235 -3.38 12.11 -5.63
CA GLY A 235 -2.43 11.45 -4.73
C GLY A 235 -1.83 10.18 -5.31
N LEU A 236 -2.66 9.24 -5.77
CA LEU A 236 -2.18 7.99 -6.36
C LEU A 236 -1.30 8.25 -7.61
N THR A 237 -1.61 9.27 -8.42
CA THR A 237 -0.77 9.63 -9.56
C THR A 237 0.63 10.05 -9.11
N ARG A 238 0.72 10.81 -8.02
CA ARG A 238 2.00 11.22 -7.43
C ARG A 238 2.80 10.03 -6.92
N MET A 239 2.17 9.15 -6.16
CA MET A 239 2.82 7.95 -5.61
C MET A 239 3.41 7.06 -6.71
N LEU A 240 2.67 6.88 -7.80
CA LEU A 240 3.15 6.09 -8.94
C LEU A 240 4.28 6.79 -9.71
N ALA A 241 4.29 8.13 -9.78
CA ALA A 241 5.34 8.89 -10.43
C ALA A 241 6.68 8.88 -9.65
N GLU A 242 6.62 8.76 -8.33
CA GLU A 242 7.81 8.75 -7.45
C GLU A 242 8.51 7.38 -7.34
N SER A 243 8.05 6.35 -8.08
CA SER A 243 8.58 4.98 -8.10
C SER A 243 8.24 4.10 -6.88
N PHE A 244 6.96 4.05 -6.48
CA PHE A 244 6.39 2.95 -5.68
C PHE A 244 5.63 1.90 -6.52
N ALA A 245 5.64 2.04 -7.85
CA ALA A 245 4.82 1.24 -8.75
C ALA A 245 5.21 -0.26 -8.84
N GLU A 246 6.45 -0.63 -8.49
CA GLU A 246 6.87 -2.04 -8.49
C GLU A 246 6.64 -2.76 -7.15
N GLU A 247 6.45 -2.03 -6.04
CA GLU A 247 6.37 -2.61 -4.68
C GLU A 247 5.01 -2.39 -3.98
N GLY A 248 4.22 -1.36 -4.33
CA GLY A 248 2.99 -1.01 -3.59
C GLY A 248 1.64 -1.24 -4.31
N PHE A 249 1.62 -1.25 -5.64
CA PHE A 249 0.37 -1.33 -6.41
C PHE A 249 0.47 -2.35 -7.54
N ARG A 250 -0.59 -3.15 -7.73
CA ARG A 250 -0.65 -4.13 -8.84
C ARG A 250 -1.07 -3.44 -10.15
N PRO A 251 -0.74 -4.00 -11.31
CA PRO A 251 -1.26 -3.53 -12.58
C PRO A 251 -2.80 -3.57 -12.61
N PRO A 252 -3.47 -2.62 -13.27
CA PRO A 252 -4.93 -2.54 -13.33
C PRO A 252 -5.60 -3.84 -13.78
N THR A 253 -6.53 -4.34 -12.97
CA THR A 253 -7.34 -5.51 -13.26
C THR A 253 -8.76 -5.08 -13.62
N ASP A 254 -9.09 -5.17 -14.92
CA ASP A 254 -10.42 -4.96 -15.50
C ASP A 254 -10.86 -3.49 -15.73
N LEU A 255 -11.34 -3.19 -16.96
CA LEU A 255 -11.74 -1.84 -17.40
C LEU A 255 -13.25 -1.61 -17.32
N THR A 256 -14.00 -2.48 -16.64
CA THR A 256 -15.47 -2.37 -16.50
C THR A 256 -15.91 -1.44 -15.35
N ALA A 257 -14.98 -0.69 -14.74
CA ALA A 257 -15.28 0.24 -13.65
C ALA A 257 -16.34 1.28 -14.06
N SER A 258 -17.46 1.26 -13.34
CA SER A 258 -18.64 2.08 -13.63
C SER A 258 -18.59 3.44 -12.92
N THR A 259 -17.90 3.53 -11.79
CA THR A 259 -17.73 4.77 -11.00
C THR A 259 -16.29 5.24 -10.97
N GLU A 260 -16.05 6.52 -10.64
CA GLU A 260 -14.68 7.03 -10.43
C GLU A 260 -13.98 6.32 -9.26
N PHE A 261 -14.74 5.97 -8.21
CA PHE A 261 -14.15 5.24 -7.08
C PHE A 261 -13.66 3.84 -7.48
N GLU A 262 -14.44 3.11 -8.29
CA GLU A 262 -13.99 1.83 -8.85
C GLU A 262 -12.76 2.01 -9.76
N ARG A 263 -12.71 3.09 -10.55
CA ARG A 263 -11.53 3.41 -11.38
C ARG A 263 -10.29 3.68 -10.53
N LEU A 264 -10.43 4.35 -9.38
CA LEU A 264 -9.34 4.56 -8.43
C LEU A 264 -8.80 3.22 -7.92
N LEU A 265 -9.69 2.34 -7.49
CA LEU A 265 -9.36 1.02 -6.96
C LEU A 265 -8.63 0.17 -8.00
N VAL A 266 -9.17 0.08 -9.22
CA VAL A 266 -8.53 -0.61 -10.34
C VAL A 266 -7.14 -0.04 -10.61
N ARG A 267 -6.97 1.29 -10.61
CA ARG A 267 -5.67 1.92 -10.85
C ARG A 267 -4.66 1.67 -9.73
N SER A 268 -5.13 1.42 -8.52
CA SER A 268 -4.30 0.96 -7.39
C SER A 268 -4.06 -0.56 -7.38
N GLY A 269 -4.54 -1.28 -8.40
CA GLY A 269 -4.35 -2.73 -8.50
C GLY A 269 -5.25 -3.55 -7.57
N ARG A 270 -6.42 -3.02 -7.24
CA ARG A 270 -7.52 -3.76 -6.62
C ARG A 270 -8.46 -4.35 -7.66
#